data_AF-A0A958LF10-F1
#
_entry.id   AF-A0A958LF10-F1
#
_cell.length_a   1.000
_cell.length_b   1.000
_cell.length_c   1.000
_cell.angle_alpha   90.00
_cell.angle_beta   90.00
_cell.angle_gamma   90.00
#
_symmetry.space_group_name_H-M   'P 1'
#
loop_
_entity.id
_entity.type
_entity.pdbx_description
1 polymer ?
#
loop_
_entity_poly.entity_id
_entity_poly.type
_entity_poly.pdbx_seq_one_letter_code
_entity_poly.pdbx_strand_id
1 'polypeptide(L)'
;MRTRLQLLHIFRILPLLFVATTLFADAAFAQATRINVGGESYTDSLGRVWVADQFFSGGDVYQDAVPISGTSEDTLYQSERYGDPFSY
;
A
#
# COMPACT_ATOMS: atom_id res chain seq x y z
N MET A 1 -52.45 -4.01 57.63
CA MET A 1 -53.06 -2.96 56.77
C MET A 1 -52.16 -1.73 56.84
N ARG A 2 -51.77 -0.98 55.80
CA ARG A 2 -51.84 -1.06 54.30
C ARG A 2 -50.52 -0.40 53.82
N THR A 3 -49.86 -0.60 52.68
CA THR A 3 -49.87 -1.49 51.47
C THR A 3 -48.48 -1.25 50.79
N ARG A 4 -48.03 -1.81 49.65
CA ARG A 4 -48.59 -2.56 48.50
C ARG A 4 -47.46 -3.41 47.88
N LEU A 5 -47.75 -4.40 47.03
CA LEU A 5 -46.76 -4.94 46.08
C LEU A 5 -46.73 -4.06 44.82
N GLN A 6 -45.54 -3.75 44.29
CA GLN A 6 -45.20 -3.94 42.87
C GLN A 6 -43.69 -4.10 42.65
N LEU A 7 -43.39 -5.16 41.91
CA LEU A 7 -42.12 -5.60 41.34
C LEU A 7 -41.44 -4.55 40.44
N LEU A 8 -40.11 -4.35 40.60
CA LEU A 8 -39.23 -4.15 39.43
C LEU A 8 -37.78 -4.54 39.75
N HIS A 9 -37.24 -5.55 39.05
CA HIS A 9 -35.83 -5.92 39.11
C HIS A 9 -35.04 -5.11 38.07
N ILE A 10 -34.08 -4.28 38.51
CA ILE A 10 -33.02 -3.78 37.62
C ILE A 10 -31.66 -3.86 38.33
N PHE A 11 -31.06 -5.05 38.33
CA PHE A 11 -29.61 -5.18 38.46
C PHE A 11 -28.98 -4.64 37.17
N ARG A 12 -28.72 -3.32 37.11
CA ARG A 12 -28.01 -2.72 35.97
C ARG A 12 -26.50 -2.93 36.12
N ILE A 13 -26.08 -4.15 35.86
CA ILE A 13 -24.70 -4.46 35.51
C ILE A 13 -24.37 -3.64 34.27
N LEU A 14 -23.52 -2.63 34.42
CA LEU A 14 -22.86 -1.99 33.28
C LEU A 14 -21.57 -2.78 33.06
N PRO A 15 -21.47 -3.65 32.03
CA PRO A 15 -20.21 -4.32 31.74
C PRO A 15 -19.18 -3.25 31.37
N LEU A 16 -18.05 -3.26 32.06
CA LEU A 16 -16.95 -2.34 31.77
C LEU A 16 -16.50 -2.59 30.33
N LEU A 17 -16.69 -1.61 29.43
CA LEU A 17 -16.31 -1.73 28.03
C LEU A 17 -14.78 -1.65 27.92
N PHE A 18 -14.12 -2.77 28.22
CA PHE A 18 -12.69 -2.95 27.98
C PHE A 18 -12.48 -3.08 26.48
N VAL A 19 -12.36 -1.94 25.80
CA VAL A 19 -11.86 -1.89 24.42
C VAL A 19 -10.43 -2.42 24.45
N ALA A 20 -10.26 -3.65 23.99
CA ALA A 20 -8.95 -4.24 23.75
C ALA A 20 -8.33 -3.53 22.53
N THR A 21 -7.68 -2.39 22.78
CA THR A 21 -6.92 -1.66 21.75
C THR A 21 -5.74 -2.52 21.31
N THR A 22 -5.96 -3.32 20.26
CA THR A 22 -4.88 -4.06 19.58
C THR A 22 -3.92 -3.05 18.97
N LEU A 23 -2.85 -2.76 19.70
CA LEU A 23 -1.68 -2.06 19.18
C LEU A 23 -1.01 -2.97 18.14
N PHE A 24 -1.49 -2.87 16.90
CA PHE A 24 -0.71 -3.30 15.75
C PHE A 24 0.52 -2.41 15.69
N ALA A 25 1.63 -2.91 16.23
CA ALA A 25 2.95 -2.37 15.92
C ALA A 25 3.18 -2.64 14.44
N ASP A 26 2.90 -1.65 13.60
CA ASP A 26 3.20 -1.75 12.18
C ASP A 26 4.71 -1.88 12.04
N ALA A 27 5.15 -3.10 11.75
CA ALA A 27 6.55 -3.41 11.52
C ALA A 27 6.89 -2.85 10.15
N ALA A 28 7.22 -1.56 10.13
CA ALA A 28 7.66 -0.82 8.95
C ALA A 28 9.03 -1.34 8.48
N PHE A 29 9.05 -2.57 7.95
CA PHE A 29 10.10 -3.07 7.07
C PHE A 29 10.31 -2.01 5.99
N ALA A 30 11.55 -1.55 5.85
CA ALA A 30 11.93 -0.61 4.81
C ALA A 30 11.53 -1.20 3.45
N GLN A 31 10.43 -0.71 2.88
CA GLN A 31 9.91 -1.20 1.61
C GLN A 31 10.95 -0.89 0.54
N ALA A 32 11.40 -1.92 -0.17
CA ALA A 32 12.32 -1.73 -1.28
C ALA A 32 11.68 -0.79 -2.30
N THR A 33 12.28 0.38 -2.52
CA THR A 33 11.86 1.33 -3.54
C THR A 33 11.95 0.65 -4.89
N ARG A 34 10.85 0.64 -5.64
CA ARG A 34 10.76 0.12 -7.01
C ARG A 34 10.49 1.31 -7.92
N ILE A 35 11.30 1.50 -8.95
CA ILE A 35 11.19 2.62 -9.89
C ILE A 35 10.86 2.04 -11.26
N ASN A 36 9.84 2.58 -11.92
CA ASN A 36 9.55 2.28 -13.31
C ASN A 36 10.47 3.14 -14.20
N VAL A 37 11.57 2.57 -14.69
CA VAL A 37 12.63 3.30 -15.38
C VAL A 37 12.12 3.85 -16.71
N GLY A 38 12.31 5.16 -16.95
CA GLY A 38 11.75 5.85 -18.11
C GLY A 38 10.21 5.99 -18.13
N GLY A 39 9.49 5.53 -17.10
CA GLY A 39 8.03 5.39 -17.12
C GLY A 39 7.28 6.09 -15.97
N GLU A 40 5.95 6.12 -16.09
CA GLU A 40 5.06 6.58 -15.02
C GLU A 40 4.91 5.56 -13.89
N SER A 41 4.32 5.98 -12.77
CA SER A 41 4.05 5.10 -11.62
C SER A 41 3.06 4.00 -11.96
N TYR A 42 3.39 2.76 -11.63
CA TYR A 42 2.61 1.56 -11.92
C TYR A 42 2.36 0.76 -10.64
N THR A 43 1.27 -0.01 -10.59
CA THR A 43 1.03 -0.99 -9.51
C THR A 43 0.84 -2.33 -10.15
N ASP A 44 1.72 -3.28 -9.82
CA ASP A 44 1.72 -4.61 -10.45
C ASP A 44 0.60 -5.52 -9.93
N SER A 45 0.40 -6.64 -10.61
CA SER A 45 -0.60 -7.67 -10.26
C SER A 45 -0.46 -8.27 -8.84
N LEU A 46 0.66 -8.03 -8.16
CA LEU A 46 0.89 -8.41 -6.75
C LEU A 46 0.67 -7.25 -5.77
N GLY A 47 0.12 -6.13 -6.24
CA GLY A 47 -0.18 -4.93 -5.45
C GLY A 47 1.05 -4.12 -5.06
N ARG A 48 2.22 -4.35 -5.69
CA ARG A 48 3.46 -3.64 -5.36
C ARG A 48 3.52 -2.36 -6.20
N VAL A 49 3.67 -1.23 -5.53
CA VAL A 49 3.82 0.07 -6.20
C VAL A 49 5.25 0.22 -6.73
N TRP A 50 5.34 0.62 -7.98
CA TRP A 50 6.52 1.12 -8.68
C TRP A 50 6.29 2.62 -8.87
N VAL A 51 7.17 3.46 -8.31
CA VAL A 51 7.10 4.91 -8.51
C VAL A 51 7.60 5.29 -9.90
N ALA A 52 7.16 6.44 -10.42
CA ALA A 52 7.66 6.98 -11.67
C ALA A 52 9.18 7.22 -11.64
N ASP A 53 9.80 7.27 -12.82
CA ASP A 53 11.24 7.50 -12.98
C ASP A 53 11.71 8.78 -12.27
N GLN A 54 12.73 8.65 -11.41
CA GLN A 54 13.26 9.73 -10.60
C GLN A 54 14.64 9.39 -10.02
N PHE A 55 15.28 10.36 -9.37
CA PHE A 55 16.65 10.31 -8.83
C PHE A 55 17.77 10.15 -9.86
N PHE A 56 17.46 10.15 -11.16
CA PHE A 56 18.47 10.10 -12.22
C PHE A 56 19.16 11.46 -12.48
N SER A 57 20.34 11.40 -13.09
CA SER A 57 21.00 12.52 -13.75
C SER A 57 21.47 12.10 -15.14
N GLY A 58 21.11 12.89 -16.16
CA GLY A 58 21.41 12.56 -17.56
C GLY A 58 20.58 11.39 -18.11
N GLY A 59 21.04 10.87 -19.25
CA GLY A 59 20.36 9.88 -20.06
C GLY A 59 19.07 10.37 -20.76
N ASP A 60 18.78 9.74 -21.89
CA ASP A 60 17.52 9.86 -22.62
C ASP A 60 16.56 8.72 -22.23
N VAL A 61 15.27 8.86 -22.57
CA VAL A 61 14.24 7.82 -22.37
C VAL A 61 13.90 7.18 -23.70
N TYR A 62 13.85 5.86 -23.73
CA TYR A 62 13.21 5.09 -24.80
C TYR A 62 11.95 4.41 -24.26
N GLN A 63 10.90 4.37 -25.08
CA GLN A 63 9.67 3.65 -24.77
C GLN A 63 9.04 3.13 -26.06
N ASP A 64 8.60 1.86 -26.08
CA ASP A 64 7.82 1.29 -27.16
C ASP A 64 6.82 0.24 -26.63
N ALA A 65 5.59 0.25 -27.16
CA ALA A 65 4.46 -0.52 -26.65
C ALA A 65 4.42 -1.97 -27.18
N VAL A 66 5.59 -2.60 -27.33
CA VAL A 66 5.73 -3.97 -27.84
C VAL A 66 5.30 -4.98 -26.77
N PRO A 67 4.39 -5.94 -27.05
CA PRO A 67 4.00 -6.95 -26.07
C PRO A 67 5.17 -7.84 -25.63
N ILE A 68 5.34 -8.02 -24.32
CA ILE A 68 6.48 -8.72 -23.72
C ILE A 68 6.08 -10.14 -23.32
N SER A 69 6.66 -11.13 -23.99
CA SER A 69 6.34 -12.54 -23.73
C SER A 69 6.81 -12.99 -22.35
N GLY A 70 5.91 -13.64 -21.58
CA GLY A 70 6.23 -14.23 -20.27
C GLY A 70 5.98 -13.33 -19.06
N THR A 71 5.39 -12.15 -19.25
CA THR A 71 4.93 -11.26 -18.17
C THR A 71 3.47 -10.86 -18.37
N SER A 72 2.87 -10.28 -17.33
CA SER A 72 1.62 -9.50 -17.40
C SER A 72 1.85 -8.01 -17.09
N GLU A 73 3.08 -7.66 -16.72
CA GLU A 73 3.47 -6.33 -16.24
C GLU A 73 4.25 -5.56 -17.32
N ASP A 74 3.87 -5.68 -18.59
CA ASP A 74 4.56 -5.10 -19.77
C ASP A 74 5.00 -3.64 -19.56
N THR A 75 4.19 -2.84 -18.86
CA THR A 75 4.45 -1.44 -18.49
C THR A 75 5.74 -1.21 -17.68
N LEU A 76 6.30 -2.25 -17.05
CA LEU A 76 7.60 -2.23 -16.35
C LEU A 76 8.79 -2.64 -17.23
N TYR A 77 8.53 -3.05 -18.47
CA TYR A 77 9.51 -3.59 -19.42
C TYR A 77 9.49 -2.88 -20.79
N GLN A 78 8.53 -1.97 -21.01
CA GLN A 78 8.33 -1.21 -22.24
C GLN A 78 9.03 0.16 -22.26
N SER A 79 9.67 0.58 -21.15
CA SER A 79 10.45 1.82 -21.06
C SER A 79 11.82 1.59 -20.43
N GLU A 80 12.81 2.39 -20.84
CA GLU A 80 14.15 2.41 -20.27
C GLU A 80 14.76 3.82 -20.28
N ARG A 81 15.85 4.00 -19.52
CA ARG A 81 16.71 5.19 -19.51
C ARG A 81 18.13 4.77 -19.85
N TYR A 82 18.74 5.43 -20.82
CA TYR A 82 20.02 5.04 -21.41
C TYR A 82 20.86 6.28 -21.80
N GLY A 83 22.15 6.07 -22.08
CA GLY A 83 23.06 7.12 -22.56
C GLY A 83 24.30 7.29 -21.70
N ASP A 84 25.15 8.25 -22.06
CA ASP A 84 26.38 8.63 -21.36
C ASP A 84 26.56 10.16 -21.46
N PRO A 85 26.63 10.92 -20.34
CA PRO A 85 26.53 10.46 -18.96
C PRO A 85 25.10 10.10 -18.53
N PHE A 86 24.98 9.05 -17.73
CA PHE A 86 23.78 8.66 -17.01
C PHE A 86 24.16 8.11 -15.62
N SER A 87 23.42 8.50 -14.57
CA SER A 87 23.51 7.92 -13.24
C SER A 87 22.17 7.93 -12.50
N TYR A 88 22.07 7.11 -11.45
CA TYR A 88 21.23 7.32 -10.26
C TYR A 88 22.12 7.71 -9.06
#